data_AF-V6LF02-F1
#
_entry.id   AF-V6LF02-F1
#
_cell.length_a   1.000
_cell.length_b   1.000
_cell.length_c   1.000
_cell.angle_alpha   90.00
_cell.angle_beta   90.00
_cell.angle_gamma   90.00
#
_symmetry.space_group_name_H-M   'P 1'
#
loop_
_entity.id
_entity.type
_entity.pdbx_description
1 polymer ?
#
loop_
_entity_poly.entity_id
_entity_poly.type
_entity_poly.pdbx_seq_one_letter_code
_entity_poly.pdbx_strand_id
1 'polypeptide(L)'
;MTDCKGIPNCTSCDSTIPALCATCGANHTLTADKTQCLCGTNASCKTKEMCITATSTCANISACRQNPFCTKCSKTNSVDCSSCAAGYGLDSTSKQCIKIACGVIPYCNKCTTADPTKCEACSAHMQINPTTNLCECTVNSGKGCQSDEICSPTRACVNVAACLHVQNCLRCNKTDPEKCQFCNNGMTVNTLGQCEVAAKCGDNIYCAKCDSSNVCENCQINLKMALDGKTCECVLGSGKACPDGMQCARDTRICVKEAICLGAISNCETCWYHDQRLCD
;
A
#
# COMPACT_ATOMS: atom_id res chain seq x y z
N MET A 1 43.90 21.27 27.67
CA MET A 1 42.93 21.33 28.78
C MET A 1 42.06 20.10 28.68
N THR A 2 42.02 19.28 29.73
CA THR A 2 41.24 18.04 29.77
C THR A 2 39.76 18.43 29.86
N ASP A 3 39.01 18.12 28.81
CA ASP A 3 37.59 18.43 28.65
C ASP A 3 36.75 17.51 29.55
N CYS A 4 35.66 17.99 30.15
CA CYS A 4 34.78 17.22 31.05
C CYS A 4 34.08 16.03 30.37
N LYS A 5 34.31 15.84 29.06
CA LYS A 5 33.91 14.68 28.24
C LYS A 5 34.26 13.31 28.84
N GLY A 6 35.24 13.26 29.74
CA GLY A 6 35.57 12.03 30.49
C GLY A 6 34.58 11.67 31.60
N ILE A 7 33.69 12.59 32.01
CA ILE A 7 32.72 12.40 33.09
C ILE A 7 31.41 11.84 32.51
N PRO A 8 31.02 10.60 32.82
CA PRO A 8 29.79 10.00 32.32
C PRO A 8 28.55 10.80 32.74
N ASN A 9 27.62 10.99 31.80
CA ASN A 9 26.37 11.74 32.01
C ASN A 9 26.56 13.24 32.32
N CYS A 10 27.74 13.81 32.10
CA CYS A 10 27.93 15.26 32.15
C CYS A 10 27.40 15.91 30.86
N THR A 11 26.50 16.89 30.98
CA THR A 11 25.91 17.62 29.84
C THR A 11 26.57 18.97 29.58
N SER A 12 27.23 19.56 30.58
CA SER A 12 28.04 20.77 30.40
C SER A 12 29.22 20.83 31.35
N CYS A 13 30.35 21.36 30.88
CA CYS A 13 31.55 21.56 31.70
C CYS A 13 31.47 22.84 32.52
N ASP A 14 32.19 22.87 33.64
CA ASP A 14 32.39 24.07 34.44
C ASP A 14 33.21 25.11 33.66
N SER A 15 32.70 26.35 33.63
CA SER A 15 33.28 27.45 32.86
C SER A 15 34.60 27.95 33.43
N THR A 16 34.88 27.67 34.71
CA THR A 16 36.09 28.05 35.42
C THR A 16 37.12 26.92 35.44
N ILE A 17 36.68 25.67 35.54
CA ILE A 17 37.54 24.49 35.56
C ILE A 17 37.01 23.45 34.54
N PRO A 18 37.49 23.48 33.28
CA PRO A 18 36.92 22.65 32.20
C PRO A 18 37.00 21.12 32.40
N ALA A 19 37.77 20.66 33.38
CA ALA A 19 37.84 19.25 33.77
C ALA A 19 36.69 18.81 34.70
N LEU A 20 35.90 19.75 35.24
CA LEU A 20 34.78 19.47 36.14
C LEU A 20 33.43 19.58 35.42
N CYS A 21 32.44 18.88 35.96
CA CYS A 21 31.07 18.92 35.44
C CYS A 21 30.26 20.07 36.07
N ALA A 22 29.56 20.85 35.25
CA ALA A 22 28.65 21.89 35.71
C ALA A 22 27.20 21.42 35.79
N THR A 23 26.75 20.63 34.81
CA THR A 23 25.42 20.03 34.82
C THR A 23 25.45 18.57 34.42
N CYS A 24 24.70 17.77 35.16
CA CYS A 24 24.46 16.38 34.83
C CYS A 24 23.19 16.24 33.96
N GLY A 25 23.16 15.20 33.15
CA GLY A 25 21.97 14.80 32.42
C GLY A 25 20.82 14.46 33.36
N ALA A 26 19.60 14.50 32.83
CA ALA A 26 18.38 14.28 33.60
C ALA A 26 18.49 13.04 34.53
N ASN A 27 18.00 13.20 35.76
CA ASN A 27 17.96 12.19 36.82
C ASN A 27 19.32 11.78 37.40
N HIS A 28 20.35 12.59 37.18
CA HIS A 28 21.63 12.44 37.84
C HIS A 28 21.91 13.65 38.74
N THR A 29 22.48 13.38 39.91
CA THR A 29 22.90 14.39 40.88
C THR A 29 24.41 14.59 40.75
N LEU A 30 24.81 15.85 40.63
CA LEU A 30 26.22 16.25 40.62
C LEU A 30 26.80 16.08 42.02
N THR A 31 27.98 15.47 42.14
CA THR A 31 28.70 15.38 43.42
C THR A 31 29.19 16.75 43.87
N ALA A 32 29.40 16.92 45.18
CA ALA A 32 29.84 18.19 45.76
C ALA A 32 31.20 18.67 45.21
N ASP A 33 32.07 17.74 44.84
CA ASP A 33 33.38 17.99 44.22
C ASP A 33 33.31 18.15 42.69
N LYS A 34 32.11 18.03 42.10
CA LYS A 34 31.83 18.16 40.65
C LYS A 34 32.57 17.18 39.74
N THR A 35 33.09 16.09 40.30
CA THR A 35 33.85 15.08 39.53
C THR A 35 32.95 13.98 38.95
N GLN A 36 31.71 13.83 39.44
CA GLN A 36 30.82 12.73 39.05
C GLN A 36 29.34 13.14 38.97
N CYS A 37 28.60 12.42 38.13
CA CYS A 37 27.14 12.44 38.05
C CYS A 37 26.58 11.09 38.53
N LEU A 38 25.84 11.10 39.63
CA LEU A 38 25.31 9.91 40.29
C LEU A 38 23.84 9.71 39.96
N CYS A 39 23.43 8.46 39.72
CA CYS A 39 22.04 8.06 39.71
C CYS A 39 21.60 7.77 41.16
N GLY A 40 20.68 8.59 41.68
CA GLY A 40 20.33 8.53 43.11
C GLY A 40 21.50 8.95 44.00
N THR A 41 21.71 8.25 45.12
CA THR A 41 22.72 8.65 46.12
C THR A 41 24.10 8.03 45.93
N ASN A 42 24.27 6.95 45.15
CA ASN A 42 25.45 6.08 45.34
C ASN A 42 26.15 5.51 44.10
N ALA A 43 25.68 5.69 42.86
CA ALA A 43 26.38 5.07 41.72
C ALA A 43 26.26 5.83 40.39
N SER A 44 27.37 5.91 39.65
CA SER A 44 27.35 6.16 38.21
C SER A 44 27.03 4.85 37.48
N CYS A 45 26.05 4.87 36.56
CA CYS A 45 25.62 3.67 35.86
C CYS A 45 26.70 3.16 34.89
N LYS A 46 26.87 1.84 34.84
CA LYS A 46 27.85 1.18 33.97
C LYS A 46 27.39 1.19 32.52
N THR A 47 28.27 0.79 31.61
CA THR A 47 27.93 0.60 30.20
C THR A 47 26.77 -0.38 30.06
N LYS A 48 25.70 0.00 29.34
CA LYS A 48 24.43 -0.74 29.18
C LYS A 48 23.48 -0.71 30.38
N GLU A 49 23.74 0.16 31.36
CA GLU A 49 22.78 0.50 32.41
C GLU A 49 22.20 1.89 32.16
N MET A 50 21.00 2.13 32.69
CA MET A 50 20.41 3.47 32.73
C MET A 50 19.90 3.76 34.14
N CYS A 51 19.87 5.05 34.48
CA CYS A 51 19.25 5.50 35.72
C CYS A 51 17.72 5.43 35.60
N ILE A 52 17.09 4.58 36.41
CA ILE A 52 15.63 4.43 36.44
C ILE A 52 15.06 5.39 37.47
N THR A 53 14.17 6.29 37.04
CA THR A 53 13.59 7.34 37.88
C THR A 53 12.70 6.80 38.98
N ALA A 54 11.96 5.72 38.69
CA ALA A 54 11.02 5.12 39.65
C ALA A 54 11.74 4.56 40.89
N THR A 55 12.95 4.04 40.71
CA THR A 55 13.72 3.38 41.78
C THR A 55 14.96 4.16 42.20
N SER A 56 15.35 5.20 41.45
CA SER A 56 16.61 5.94 41.63
C SER A 56 17.84 5.05 41.67
N THR A 57 17.84 3.97 40.88
CA THR A 57 18.92 2.99 40.78
C THR A 57 19.31 2.74 39.34
N CYS A 58 20.57 2.35 39.12
CA CYS A 58 21.03 1.89 37.83
C CYS A 58 20.46 0.50 37.55
N ALA A 59 19.82 0.34 36.41
CA ALA A 59 19.27 -0.94 35.97
C ALA A 59 19.77 -1.31 34.59
N ASN A 60 19.93 -2.61 34.37
CA ASN A 60 20.38 -3.17 33.09
C ASN A 60 19.25 -3.06 32.05
N ILE A 61 19.53 -2.40 30.92
CA ILE A 61 18.56 -2.18 29.84
C ILE A 61 18.71 -3.18 28.69
N SER A 62 19.44 -4.27 28.89
CA SER A 62 19.67 -5.28 27.85
C SER A 62 18.35 -5.91 27.40
N ALA A 63 17.40 -6.12 28.31
CA ALA A 63 16.07 -6.64 27.97
C ALA A 63 15.31 -5.69 27.03
N CYS A 64 15.33 -4.37 27.30
CA CYS A 64 14.77 -3.39 26.37
C CYS A 64 15.50 -3.38 25.01
N ARG A 65 16.84 -3.45 25.02
CA ARG A 65 17.66 -3.42 23.80
C ARG A 65 17.64 -4.72 23.00
N GLN A 66 17.13 -5.82 23.57
CA GLN A 66 16.89 -7.07 22.82
C GLN A 66 15.82 -6.88 21.76
N ASN A 67 14.95 -5.87 21.89
CA ASN A 67 14.05 -5.48 20.82
C ASN A 67 14.80 -4.59 19.81
N PRO A 68 15.17 -5.10 18.62
CA PRO A 68 15.96 -4.35 17.65
C PRO A 68 15.22 -3.14 17.07
N PHE A 69 13.91 -3.06 17.28
CA PHE A 69 13.05 -1.98 16.81
C PHE A 69 12.78 -0.93 17.88
N CYS A 70 13.31 -1.09 19.10
CA CYS A 70 13.24 -0.09 20.15
C CYS A 70 14.37 0.94 20.00
N THR A 71 14.01 2.20 19.75
CA THR A 71 14.98 3.30 19.61
C THR A 71 15.33 3.97 20.93
N LYS A 72 14.44 3.88 21.94
CA LYS A 72 14.68 4.42 23.30
C LYS A 72 14.01 3.56 24.37
N CYS A 73 14.75 3.28 25.45
CA CYS A 73 14.23 2.57 26.62
C CYS A 73 13.53 3.52 27.59
N SER A 74 12.52 3.00 28.29
CA SER A 74 11.78 3.75 29.31
C SER A 74 12.66 4.13 30.48
N LYS A 75 12.48 5.36 30.98
CA LYS A 75 13.17 5.86 32.18
C LYS A 75 12.54 5.36 33.48
N THR A 76 11.36 4.75 33.43
CA THR A 76 10.64 4.26 34.62
C THR A 76 10.76 2.75 34.82
N ASN A 77 11.10 2.00 33.78
CA ASN A 77 11.27 0.56 33.81
C ASN A 77 12.35 0.13 32.81
N SER A 78 13.35 -0.63 33.25
CA SER A 78 14.51 -1.01 32.44
C SER A 78 14.22 -2.03 31.34
N VAL A 79 13.03 -2.65 31.35
CA VAL A 79 12.59 -3.63 30.36
C VAL A 79 11.78 -2.97 29.24
N ASP A 80 11.06 -1.89 29.55
CA ASP A 80 10.07 -1.31 28.65
C ASP A 80 10.71 -0.40 27.59
N CYS A 81 10.10 -0.37 26.41
CA CYS A 81 10.46 0.58 25.37
C CYS A 81 9.60 1.85 25.47
N SER A 82 10.20 3.03 25.23
CA SER A 82 9.49 4.31 25.20
C SER A 82 9.31 4.86 23.78
N SER A 83 10.10 4.38 22.81
CA SER A 83 10.02 4.84 21.42
C SER A 83 10.48 3.76 20.45
N CYS A 84 9.75 3.59 19.35
CA CYS A 84 10.01 2.57 18.34
C CYS A 84 10.63 3.16 17.07
N ALA A 85 11.22 2.31 16.24
CA ALA A 85 11.67 2.63 14.90
C ALA A 85 10.47 2.85 13.95
N ALA A 86 10.70 3.54 12.84
CA ALA A 86 9.65 3.79 11.85
C ALA A 86 8.98 2.48 11.39
N GLY A 87 7.64 2.44 11.42
CA GLY A 87 6.85 1.24 11.08
C GLY A 87 6.62 0.26 12.25
N TYR A 88 7.07 0.60 13.46
CA TYR A 88 6.86 -0.19 14.68
C TYR A 88 6.16 0.65 15.76
N GLY A 89 5.34 0.00 16.58
CA GLY A 89 4.52 0.63 17.61
C GLY A 89 4.63 -0.11 18.93
N LEU A 90 4.33 0.58 20.04
CA LEU A 90 4.35 -0.03 21.37
C LEU A 90 3.11 -0.90 21.57
N ASP A 91 3.34 -2.16 21.92
CA ASP A 91 2.29 -3.05 22.41
C ASP A 91 1.76 -2.56 23.76
N SER A 92 0.44 -2.54 23.94
CA SER A 92 -0.21 -1.96 25.12
C SER A 92 0.03 -2.79 26.39
N THR A 93 0.26 -4.10 26.25
CA THR A 93 0.44 -5.06 27.34
C THR A 93 1.92 -5.27 27.68
N SER A 94 2.74 -5.63 26.70
CA SER A 94 4.16 -5.96 26.88
C SER A 94 5.09 -4.74 26.85
N LYS A 95 4.60 -3.56 26.41
CA LYS A 95 5.39 -2.32 26.24
C LYS A 95 6.65 -2.49 25.38
N GLN A 96 6.61 -3.46 24.47
CA GLN A 96 7.66 -3.73 23.48
C GLN A 96 7.25 -3.20 22.10
N CYS A 97 8.23 -2.86 21.26
CA CYS A 97 7.99 -2.49 19.87
C CYS A 97 7.62 -3.71 19.03
N ILE A 98 6.44 -3.69 18.42
CA ILE A 98 5.95 -4.71 17.49
C ILE A 98 5.77 -4.09 16.11
N LYS A 99 5.89 -4.92 15.07
CA LYS A 99 5.68 -4.48 13.69
C LYS A 99 4.22 -4.07 13.51
N ILE A 100 3.98 -2.84 13.10
CA ILE A 100 2.62 -2.36 12.85
C ILE A 100 2.20 -2.88 11.49
N ALA A 101 1.35 -3.89 11.45
CA ALA A 101 0.64 -4.25 10.23
C ALA A 101 -0.56 -3.30 10.09
N CYS A 102 -0.51 -2.37 9.13
CA CYS A 102 -1.69 -1.56 8.74
C CYS A 102 -2.87 -2.41 8.22
N GLY A 103 -2.66 -3.72 8.00
CA GLY A 103 -3.64 -4.63 7.39
C GLY A 103 -4.92 -4.88 8.18
N VAL A 104 -5.09 -4.29 9.36
CA VAL A 104 -6.36 -4.33 10.13
C VAL A 104 -7.26 -3.12 9.90
N ILE A 105 -6.77 -2.01 9.33
CA ILE A 105 -7.60 -0.85 9.00
C ILE A 105 -8.04 -0.98 7.54
N PRO A 106 -9.34 -1.22 7.27
CA PRO A 106 -9.83 -1.31 5.90
C PRO A 106 -9.49 -0.06 5.10
N TYR A 107 -9.01 -0.26 3.86
CA TYR A 107 -8.79 0.82 2.90
C TYR A 107 -7.74 1.87 3.31
N CYS A 108 -6.82 1.49 4.20
CA CYS A 108 -5.72 2.34 4.65
C CYS A 108 -4.39 1.96 3.98
N ASN A 109 -3.81 2.89 3.22
CA ASN A 109 -2.51 2.71 2.57
C ASN A 109 -1.35 3.07 3.52
N LYS A 110 -1.61 3.94 4.50
CA LYS A 110 -0.59 4.43 5.43
C LYS A 110 -1.21 4.78 6.78
N CYS A 111 -0.72 4.17 7.86
CA CYS A 111 -1.17 4.47 9.23
C CYS A 111 -0.39 5.64 9.83
N THR A 112 -1.00 6.34 10.78
CA THR A 112 -0.31 7.41 11.51
C THR A 112 0.82 6.83 12.36
N THR A 113 1.93 7.57 12.45
CA THR A 113 3.09 7.17 13.27
C THR A 113 2.86 7.29 14.78
N ALA A 114 1.87 8.08 15.21
CA ALA A 114 1.54 8.32 16.61
C ALA A 114 0.49 7.34 17.16
N ASP A 115 -0.40 6.82 16.31
CA ASP A 115 -1.47 5.91 16.69
C ASP A 115 -1.74 4.88 15.57
N PRO A 116 -1.39 3.60 15.79
CA PRO A 116 -1.51 2.56 14.77
C PRO A 116 -2.96 2.14 14.49
N THR A 117 -3.93 2.68 15.22
CA THR A 117 -5.37 2.50 14.95
C THR A 117 -5.94 3.57 14.02
N LYS A 118 -5.11 4.53 13.59
CA LYS A 118 -5.50 5.67 12.74
C LYS A 118 -4.77 5.65 11.40
N CYS A 119 -5.45 6.11 10.36
CA CYS A 119 -4.94 6.22 8.99
C CYS A 119 -4.53 7.65 8.64
N GLU A 120 -3.38 7.81 7.98
CA GLU A 120 -2.88 9.08 7.44
C GLU A 120 -2.98 9.17 5.91
N ALA A 121 -3.16 8.05 5.21
CA ALA A 121 -3.45 8.05 3.78
C ALA A 121 -4.35 6.87 3.41
N CYS A 122 -5.50 7.17 2.82
CA CYS A 122 -6.48 6.17 2.38
C CYS A 122 -6.22 5.71 0.95
N SER A 123 -6.86 4.58 0.59
CA SER A 123 -6.95 4.10 -0.79
C SER A 123 -7.67 5.10 -1.71
N ALA A 124 -7.58 4.91 -3.02
CA ALA A 124 -8.13 5.86 -4.00
C ALA A 124 -9.61 6.19 -3.73
N HIS A 125 -9.97 7.46 -3.88
CA HIS A 125 -11.32 8.02 -3.70
C HIS A 125 -11.90 7.99 -2.27
N MET A 126 -11.25 7.32 -1.32
CA MET A 126 -11.60 7.36 0.10
C MET A 126 -11.09 8.64 0.76
N GLN A 127 -11.74 9.05 1.85
CA GLN A 127 -11.36 10.21 2.65
C GLN A 127 -11.06 9.82 4.09
N ILE A 128 -10.18 10.59 4.73
CA ILE A 128 -9.93 10.45 6.17
C ILE A 128 -11.08 11.14 6.90
N ASN A 129 -11.79 10.40 7.74
CA ASN A 129 -12.74 10.97 8.67
C ASN A 129 -11.97 11.85 9.68
N PRO A 130 -12.26 13.15 9.79
CA PRO A 130 -11.48 14.06 10.64
C PRO A 130 -11.63 13.77 12.14
N THR A 131 -12.67 13.04 12.54
CA THR A 131 -12.96 12.71 13.94
C THR A 131 -12.33 11.38 14.35
N THR A 132 -12.44 10.35 13.50
CA THR A 132 -11.95 8.99 13.82
C THR A 132 -10.58 8.67 13.23
N ASN A 133 -10.12 9.46 12.24
CA ASN A 133 -8.96 9.17 11.40
C ASN A 133 -9.02 7.79 10.74
N LEU A 134 -10.22 7.31 10.42
CA LEU A 134 -10.44 6.11 9.63
C LEU A 134 -10.80 6.49 8.20
N CYS A 135 -10.55 5.57 7.27
CA CYS A 135 -10.91 5.75 5.87
C CYS A 135 -12.40 5.49 5.68
N GLU A 136 -13.11 6.49 5.16
CA GLU A 136 -14.52 6.39 4.80
C GLU A 136 -14.71 6.77 3.34
N CYS A 137 -15.63 6.11 2.67
CA CYS A 137 -16.01 6.48 1.31
C CYS A 137 -16.99 7.67 1.31
N THR A 138 -18.02 7.57 2.16
CA THR A 138 -19.02 8.61 2.34
C THR A 138 -18.71 9.43 3.57
N VAL A 139 -18.78 10.76 3.42
CA VAL A 139 -18.44 11.73 4.48
C VAL A 139 -19.30 11.49 5.73
N ASN A 140 -18.64 11.39 6.88
CA ASN A 140 -19.23 11.15 8.21
C ASN A 140 -20.02 9.85 8.37
N SER A 141 -19.83 8.87 7.49
CA SER A 141 -20.47 7.55 7.63
C SER A 141 -19.84 6.72 8.75
N GLY A 142 -18.57 7.00 9.11
CA GLY A 142 -17.84 6.25 10.13
C GLY A 142 -17.52 4.81 9.73
N LYS A 143 -17.73 4.42 8.47
CA LYS A 143 -17.46 3.08 7.94
C LYS A 143 -16.86 3.16 6.53
N GLY A 144 -15.96 2.23 6.23
CA GLY A 144 -15.54 1.96 4.85
C GLY A 144 -16.62 1.17 4.09
N CYS A 145 -16.37 0.91 2.81
CA CYS A 145 -17.26 0.08 1.98
C CYS A 145 -17.24 -1.40 2.43
N GLN A 146 -18.26 -2.18 2.05
CA GLN A 146 -18.30 -3.62 2.32
C GLN A 146 -17.20 -4.37 1.54
N SER A 147 -16.95 -5.64 1.89
CA SER A 147 -15.79 -6.40 1.42
C SER A 147 -15.74 -6.63 -0.10
N ASP A 148 -16.86 -6.43 -0.79
CA ASP A 148 -17.10 -6.59 -2.23
C ASP A 148 -17.41 -5.25 -2.93
N GLU A 149 -17.21 -4.13 -2.24
CA GLU A 149 -17.46 -2.78 -2.72
C GLU A 149 -16.17 -1.96 -2.73
N ILE A 150 -16.08 -1.00 -3.65
CA ILE A 150 -15.04 0.02 -3.65
C ILE A 150 -15.66 1.41 -3.66
N CYS A 151 -14.88 2.42 -3.28
CA CYS A 151 -15.34 3.79 -3.30
C CYS A 151 -15.25 4.38 -4.71
N SER A 152 -16.38 4.79 -5.28
CA SER A 152 -16.44 5.46 -6.57
C SER A 152 -15.88 6.89 -6.49
N PRO A 153 -15.53 7.51 -7.63
CA PRO A 153 -15.21 8.93 -7.68
C PRO A 153 -16.36 9.84 -7.20
N THR A 154 -17.61 9.36 -7.27
CA THR A 154 -18.81 10.03 -6.75
C THR A 154 -19.01 9.85 -5.24
N ARG A 155 -18.07 9.20 -4.54
CA ARG A 155 -18.08 8.96 -3.08
C ARG A 155 -19.22 8.08 -2.60
N ALA A 156 -19.61 7.13 -3.44
CA ALA A 156 -20.54 6.06 -3.12
C ALA A 156 -19.80 4.73 -3.06
N CYS A 157 -20.20 3.87 -2.11
CA CYS A 157 -19.77 2.48 -2.14
C CYS A 157 -20.54 1.77 -3.25
N VAL A 158 -19.79 1.15 -4.16
CA VAL A 158 -20.32 0.47 -5.33
C VAL A 158 -19.67 -0.88 -5.45
N ASN A 159 -20.46 -1.89 -5.80
CA ASN A 159 -19.95 -3.24 -5.97
C ASN A 159 -18.86 -3.27 -7.04
N VAL A 160 -17.77 -4.01 -6.81
CA VAL A 160 -16.64 -4.13 -7.76
C VAL A 160 -17.10 -4.66 -9.12
N ALA A 161 -18.21 -5.40 -9.16
CA ALA A 161 -18.83 -5.96 -10.35
C ALA A 161 -20.01 -5.12 -10.89
N ALA A 162 -20.25 -3.91 -10.39
CA ALA A 162 -21.40 -3.08 -10.80
C ALA A 162 -21.44 -2.83 -12.31
N CYS A 163 -20.29 -2.65 -12.97
CA CYS A 163 -20.25 -2.49 -14.42
C CYS A 163 -20.61 -3.76 -15.21
N LEU A 164 -20.63 -4.95 -14.61
CA LEU A 164 -20.95 -6.19 -15.35
C LEU A 164 -22.42 -6.22 -15.80
N HIS A 165 -23.27 -5.35 -15.25
CA HIS A 165 -24.61 -5.10 -15.78
C HIS A 165 -24.60 -4.28 -17.08
N VAL A 166 -23.49 -3.61 -17.42
CA VAL A 166 -23.30 -2.94 -18.72
C VAL A 166 -23.17 -4.01 -19.79
N GLN A 167 -24.11 -4.02 -20.73
CA GLN A 167 -24.13 -4.98 -21.83
C GLN A 167 -22.79 -4.95 -22.60
N ASN A 168 -22.24 -6.13 -22.86
CA ASN A 168 -20.95 -6.31 -23.54
C ASN A 168 -19.71 -5.80 -22.78
N CYS A 169 -19.82 -5.53 -21.48
CA CYS A 169 -18.67 -5.22 -20.65
C CYS A 169 -17.95 -6.49 -20.17
N LEU A 170 -16.66 -6.59 -20.46
CA LEU A 170 -15.80 -7.69 -20.01
C LEU A 170 -15.13 -7.42 -18.66
N ARG A 171 -14.89 -6.15 -18.33
CA ARG A 171 -14.18 -5.79 -17.08
C ARG A 171 -14.46 -4.35 -16.65
N CYS A 172 -14.64 -4.17 -15.35
CA CYS A 172 -14.83 -2.86 -14.74
C CYS A 172 -13.52 -2.08 -14.62
N ASN A 173 -13.64 -0.76 -14.72
CA ASN A 173 -12.51 0.13 -14.50
C ASN A 173 -12.14 0.13 -13.01
N LYS A 174 -10.87 -0.16 -12.72
CA LYS A 174 -10.34 -0.24 -11.34
C LYS A 174 -10.49 1.05 -10.54
N THR A 175 -10.58 2.18 -11.22
CA THR A 175 -10.68 3.51 -10.62
C THR A 175 -12.14 4.01 -10.60
N ASP A 176 -12.99 3.45 -11.46
CA ASP A 176 -14.40 3.83 -11.59
C ASP A 176 -15.23 2.58 -11.97
N PRO A 177 -15.62 1.76 -10.99
CA PRO A 177 -16.25 0.45 -11.22
C PRO A 177 -17.68 0.53 -11.74
N GLU A 178 -18.27 1.72 -11.83
CA GLU A 178 -19.53 1.94 -12.55
C GLU A 178 -19.31 1.95 -14.06
N LYS A 179 -18.05 2.11 -14.50
CA LYS A 179 -17.68 2.17 -15.91
C LYS A 179 -16.99 0.90 -16.38
N CYS A 180 -17.30 0.54 -17.61
CA CYS A 180 -16.58 -0.49 -18.30
C CYS A 180 -15.17 -0.01 -18.68
N GLN A 181 -14.16 -0.85 -18.49
CA GLN A 181 -12.80 -0.62 -18.97
C GLN A 181 -12.56 -1.33 -20.30
N PHE A 182 -13.12 -2.53 -20.45
CA PHE A 182 -12.92 -3.39 -21.61
C PHE A 182 -14.25 -3.93 -22.08
N CYS A 183 -14.56 -3.72 -23.36
CA CYS A 183 -15.77 -4.21 -24.00
C CYS A 183 -15.47 -5.46 -24.84
N ASN A 184 -16.53 -6.20 -25.21
CA ASN A 184 -16.45 -7.25 -26.23
C ASN A 184 -15.85 -6.72 -27.54
N ASN A 185 -15.30 -7.65 -28.32
CA ASN A 185 -14.77 -7.37 -29.65
C ASN A 185 -15.82 -6.61 -30.50
N GLY A 186 -15.36 -5.62 -31.26
CA GLY A 186 -16.24 -4.74 -32.06
C GLY A 186 -16.73 -3.48 -31.33
N MET A 187 -16.41 -3.31 -30.04
CA MET A 187 -16.96 -2.24 -29.23
C MET A 187 -15.87 -1.39 -28.56
N THR A 188 -16.18 -0.12 -28.34
CA THR A 188 -15.36 0.85 -27.62
C THR A 188 -16.10 1.38 -26.41
N VAL A 189 -15.35 1.74 -25.37
CA VAL A 189 -15.90 2.42 -24.20
C VAL A 189 -16.15 3.88 -24.56
N ASN A 190 -17.38 4.34 -24.45
CA ASN A 190 -17.74 5.74 -24.67
C ASN A 190 -17.41 6.63 -23.46
N THR A 191 -17.67 7.93 -23.57
CA THR A 191 -17.39 8.90 -22.48
C THR A 191 -18.17 8.63 -21.20
N LEU A 192 -19.29 7.90 -21.29
CA LEU A 192 -20.12 7.48 -20.16
C LEU A 192 -19.66 6.15 -19.55
N GLY A 193 -18.64 5.49 -20.10
CA GLY A 193 -18.16 4.20 -19.61
C GLY A 193 -18.99 3.00 -20.10
N GLN A 194 -19.80 3.18 -21.15
CA GLN A 194 -20.60 2.12 -21.74
C GLN A 194 -19.94 1.57 -23.00
N CYS A 195 -20.23 0.32 -23.33
CA CYS A 195 -19.77 -0.30 -24.56
C CYS A 195 -20.68 0.10 -25.73
N GLU A 196 -20.12 0.78 -26.72
CA GLU A 196 -20.79 1.12 -27.97
C GLU A 196 -20.04 0.52 -29.16
N VAL A 197 -20.74 0.31 -30.27
CA VAL A 197 -20.09 -0.20 -31.50
C VAL A 197 -19.08 0.84 -31.96
N ALA A 198 -17.81 0.44 -32.11
CA ALA A 198 -16.78 1.32 -32.64
C ALA A 198 -17.22 1.82 -34.02
N ALA A 199 -17.13 3.12 -34.29
CA ALA A 199 -17.42 3.67 -35.61
C ALA A 199 -16.62 2.87 -36.66
N LYS A 200 -17.34 2.11 -37.48
CA LYS A 200 -16.79 0.97 -38.20
C LYS A 200 -15.82 1.45 -39.28
N CYS A 201 -14.64 0.84 -39.37
CA CYS A 201 -13.76 0.97 -40.54
C CYS A 201 -14.36 0.16 -41.70
N GLY A 202 -15.47 0.63 -42.27
CA GLY A 202 -16.28 -0.14 -43.23
C GLY A 202 -16.87 -1.41 -42.60
N ASP A 203 -16.65 -2.57 -43.23
CA ASP A 203 -17.16 -3.87 -42.75
C ASP A 203 -16.21 -4.59 -41.77
N ASN A 204 -15.03 -4.02 -41.48
CA ASN A 204 -14.04 -4.66 -40.60
C ASN A 204 -14.36 -4.39 -39.12
N ILE A 205 -15.25 -5.21 -38.55
CA ILE A 205 -15.64 -5.18 -37.13
C ILE A 205 -14.49 -5.46 -36.16
N TYR A 206 -13.34 -5.90 -36.65
CA TYR A 206 -12.16 -6.27 -35.86
C TYR A 206 -11.10 -5.16 -35.78
N CYS A 207 -11.39 -4.01 -36.37
CA CYS A 207 -10.53 -2.84 -36.28
C CYS A 207 -10.81 -2.02 -35.00
N ALA A 208 -9.76 -1.58 -34.32
CA ALA A 208 -9.84 -0.71 -33.15
C ALA A 208 -9.77 0.78 -33.51
N LYS A 209 -9.10 1.13 -34.63
CA LYS A 209 -8.96 2.52 -35.08
C LYS A 209 -8.79 2.59 -36.59
N CYS A 210 -9.51 3.52 -37.23
CA CYS A 210 -9.36 3.82 -38.65
C CYS A 210 -8.55 5.09 -38.89
N ASP A 211 -7.97 5.20 -40.07
CA ASP A 211 -7.49 6.47 -40.62
C ASP A 211 -8.64 7.34 -41.16
N SER A 212 -8.31 8.51 -41.70
CA SER A 212 -9.25 9.43 -42.34
C SER A 212 -9.92 8.88 -43.61
N SER A 213 -9.45 7.74 -44.12
CA SER A 213 -9.97 7.06 -45.32
C SER A 213 -10.76 5.78 -44.98
N ASN A 214 -11.11 5.58 -43.69
CA ASN A 214 -11.78 4.38 -43.17
C ASN A 214 -10.99 3.07 -43.35
N VAL A 215 -9.67 3.14 -43.50
CA VAL A 215 -8.78 1.97 -43.52
C VAL A 215 -8.37 1.66 -42.09
N CYS A 216 -8.27 0.36 -41.76
CA CYS A 216 -7.84 -0.05 -40.43
C CYS A 216 -6.37 0.31 -40.17
N GLU A 217 -6.11 1.20 -39.19
CA GLU A 217 -4.74 1.52 -38.74
C GLU A 217 -4.29 0.59 -37.61
N ASN A 218 -5.24 0.13 -36.78
CA ASN A 218 -4.92 -0.66 -35.60
C ASN A 218 -5.99 -1.71 -35.32
N CYS A 219 -5.55 -2.93 -35.04
CA CYS A 219 -6.44 -4.05 -34.78
C CYS A 219 -6.90 -4.09 -33.32
N GLN A 220 -8.05 -4.72 -33.08
CA GLN A 220 -8.53 -5.00 -31.72
C GLN A 220 -7.57 -5.90 -30.94
N ILE A 221 -7.76 -5.92 -29.62
CA ILE A 221 -6.90 -6.64 -28.68
C ILE A 221 -6.66 -8.08 -29.16
N ASN A 222 -5.39 -8.51 -29.08
CA ASN A 222 -4.87 -9.82 -29.46
C ASN A 222 -4.81 -10.14 -30.96
N LEU A 223 -5.39 -9.32 -31.85
CA LEU A 223 -5.27 -9.48 -33.30
C LEU A 223 -4.01 -8.81 -33.85
N LYS A 224 -3.64 -9.14 -35.08
CA LYS A 224 -2.57 -8.48 -35.85
C LYS A 224 -3.07 -8.05 -37.22
N MET A 225 -2.44 -7.01 -37.76
CA MET A 225 -2.68 -6.60 -39.14
C MET A 225 -2.16 -7.70 -40.08
N ALA A 226 -3.00 -8.13 -41.01
CA ALA A 226 -2.63 -9.03 -42.07
C ALA A 226 -1.70 -8.33 -43.07
N LEU A 227 -1.09 -9.12 -43.96
CA LEU A 227 -0.17 -8.62 -44.99
C LEU A 227 -0.82 -7.67 -46.00
N ASP A 228 -2.15 -7.69 -46.10
CA ASP A 228 -2.92 -6.77 -46.94
C ASP A 228 -3.01 -5.34 -46.36
N GLY A 229 -2.60 -5.14 -45.11
CA GLY A 229 -2.63 -3.87 -44.40
C GLY A 229 -4.03 -3.34 -44.10
N LYS A 230 -5.07 -4.17 -44.24
CA LYS A 230 -6.48 -3.77 -44.11
C LYS A 230 -7.29 -4.70 -43.22
N THR A 231 -6.86 -5.95 -43.08
CA THR A 231 -7.60 -6.99 -42.35
C THR A 231 -6.91 -7.29 -41.03
N CYS A 232 -7.71 -7.49 -39.98
CA CYS A 232 -7.20 -7.93 -38.69
C CYS A 232 -7.39 -9.45 -38.57
N GLU A 233 -6.29 -10.16 -38.42
CA GLU A 233 -6.26 -11.62 -38.33
C GLU A 233 -5.69 -12.08 -36.98
N CYS A 234 -6.16 -13.23 -36.53
CA CYS A 234 -5.59 -13.89 -35.35
C CYS A 234 -4.41 -14.79 -35.75
N VAL A 235 -4.66 -15.66 -36.74
CA VAL A 235 -3.69 -16.58 -37.32
C VAL A 235 -2.99 -15.83 -38.46
N LEU A 236 -1.67 -15.73 -38.41
CA LEU A 236 -0.91 -15.01 -39.44
C LEU A 236 -1.10 -15.67 -40.82
N GLY A 237 -1.49 -14.87 -41.81
CA GLY A 237 -1.74 -15.30 -43.18
C GLY A 237 -3.10 -15.97 -43.42
N SER A 238 -4.02 -15.96 -42.45
CA SER A 238 -5.38 -16.49 -42.66
C SER A 238 -6.27 -15.53 -43.46
N GLY A 239 -5.95 -14.23 -43.44
CA GLY A 239 -6.79 -13.17 -44.00
C GLY A 239 -8.17 -13.11 -43.35
N LYS A 240 -8.36 -13.72 -42.17
CA LYS A 240 -9.64 -13.80 -41.46
C LYS A 240 -9.45 -13.69 -39.95
N ALA A 241 -10.38 -12.99 -39.31
CA ALA A 241 -10.51 -12.99 -37.87
C ALA A 241 -11.04 -14.33 -37.34
N CYS A 242 -11.16 -14.43 -36.01
CA CYS A 242 -11.76 -15.60 -35.38
C CYS A 242 -13.27 -15.67 -35.67
N PRO A 243 -13.83 -16.89 -35.77
CA PRO A 243 -15.28 -17.08 -35.88
C PRO A 243 -16.04 -16.47 -34.69
N ASP A 244 -17.33 -16.19 -34.87
CA ASP A 244 -18.21 -15.70 -33.80
C ASP A 244 -18.14 -16.59 -32.56
N GLY A 245 -18.04 -15.97 -31.37
CA GLY A 245 -17.90 -16.67 -30.08
C GLY A 245 -16.49 -17.20 -29.78
N MET A 246 -15.49 -16.84 -30.60
CA MET A 246 -14.08 -17.12 -30.35
C MET A 246 -13.25 -15.85 -30.22
N GLN A 247 -12.25 -15.90 -29.35
CA GLN A 247 -11.23 -14.87 -29.16
C GLN A 247 -9.86 -15.35 -29.63
N CYS A 248 -9.02 -14.40 -30.03
CA CYS A 248 -7.64 -14.70 -30.38
C CYS A 248 -6.79 -14.86 -29.12
N ALA A 249 -6.12 -16.00 -28.95
CA ALA A 249 -5.05 -16.16 -27.99
C ALA A 249 -3.79 -15.46 -28.51
N ARG A 250 -3.40 -14.35 -27.86
CA ARG A 250 -2.36 -13.41 -28.33
C ARG A 250 -1.03 -14.10 -28.59
N ASP A 251 -0.63 -15.00 -27.71
CA ASP A 251 0.71 -15.58 -27.71
C ASP A 251 0.80 -16.78 -28.65
N THR A 252 -0.24 -17.63 -28.68
CA THR A 252 -0.25 -18.81 -29.55
C THR A 252 -0.87 -18.58 -30.92
N ARG A 253 -1.52 -17.42 -31.15
CA ARG A 253 -2.13 -17.06 -32.44
C ARG A 253 -3.14 -18.08 -32.96
N ILE A 254 -3.99 -18.56 -32.06
CA ILE A 254 -5.10 -19.46 -32.38
C ILE A 254 -6.41 -18.87 -31.87
N CYS A 255 -7.50 -19.22 -32.54
CA CYS A 255 -8.84 -18.89 -32.07
C CYS A 255 -9.27 -19.87 -30.98
N VAL A 256 -9.68 -19.34 -29.84
CA VAL A 256 -10.13 -20.10 -28.67
C VAL A 256 -11.53 -19.68 -28.31
N LYS A 257 -12.35 -20.63 -27.85
CA LYS A 257 -13.71 -20.32 -27.38
C LYS A 257 -13.64 -19.37 -26.18
N GLU A 258 -14.51 -18.37 -26.15
CA GLU A 258 -14.61 -17.46 -25.00
C GLU A 258 -14.86 -18.24 -23.70
N ALA A 259 -14.21 -17.80 -22.62
CA ALA A 259 -14.36 -18.37 -21.28
C ALA A 259 -14.03 -19.88 -21.17
N ILE A 260 -13.25 -20.45 -22.11
CA ILE A 260 -12.95 -21.89 -22.10
C ILE A 260 -12.24 -22.35 -20.82
N CYS A 261 -11.44 -21.49 -20.17
CA CYS A 261 -10.79 -21.81 -18.90
C CYS A 261 -11.78 -22.17 -17.78
N LEU A 262 -12.97 -21.54 -17.73
CA LEU A 262 -13.93 -21.72 -16.64
C LEU A 262 -14.54 -23.13 -16.61
N GLY A 263 -14.55 -23.81 -17.76
CA GLY A 263 -14.96 -25.22 -17.85
C GLY A 263 -13.81 -26.22 -17.89
N ALA A 264 -12.59 -25.76 -18.19
CA ALA A 264 -11.43 -26.62 -18.41
C ALA A 264 -10.45 -26.67 -17.22
N ILE A 265 -10.44 -25.66 -16.35
CA ILE A 265 -9.51 -25.54 -15.22
C ILE A 265 -10.30 -25.46 -13.92
N SER A 266 -10.00 -26.36 -12.99
CA SER A 266 -10.62 -26.39 -11.66
C SER A 266 -10.22 -25.15 -10.84
N ASN A 267 -11.19 -24.53 -10.16
CA ASN A 267 -11.03 -23.31 -9.35
C ASN A 267 -10.62 -22.05 -10.12
N CYS A 268 -10.92 -21.99 -11.42
CA CYS A 268 -10.72 -20.80 -12.21
C CYS A 268 -11.88 -19.83 -12.03
N GLU A 269 -11.64 -18.65 -11.44
CA GLU A 269 -12.68 -17.62 -11.28
C GLU A 269 -12.77 -16.71 -12.52
N THR A 270 -11.63 -16.42 -13.16
CA THR A 270 -11.56 -15.58 -14.37
C THR A 270 -10.54 -16.08 -15.37
N CYS A 271 -10.86 -16.03 -16.66
CA CYS A 271 -9.90 -16.32 -17.72
C CYS A 271 -8.98 -15.15 -17.99
N TRP A 272 -7.72 -15.44 -18.29
CA TRP A 272 -6.75 -14.45 -18.69
C TRP A 272 -7.10 -13.86 -20.06
N TYR A 273 -7.21 -12.54 -20.14
CA TYR A 273 -7.74 -11.87 -21.33
C TYR A 273 -6.83 -11.96 -22.58
N HIS A 274 -5.54 -12.27 -22.40
CA HIS A 274 -4.63 -12.52 -23.52
C HIS A 274 -4.72 -13.95 -24.06
N ASP A 275 -5.22 -14.89 -23.27
CA ASP A 275 -5.42 -16.28 -23.67
C ASP A 275 -6.51 -16.93 -22.79
N GLN A 276 -7.71 -17.08 -23.37
CA GLN A 276 -8.90 -17.58 -22.67
C GLN A 276 -8.78 -19.04 -22.18
N ARG A 277 -7.67 -19.73 -22.47
CA ARG A 277 -7.35 -21.07 -21.95
C ARG A 277 -6.62 -21.02 -20.62
N LEU A 278 -6.13 -19.85 -20.21
CA LEU A 278 -5.38 -19.66 -18.98
C LEU A 278 -6.26 -18.98 -17.93
N CYS A 279 -6.00 -19.26 -16.65
CA CYS A 279 -6.63 -18.55 -15.53
C CYS A 279 -5.76 -17.36 -15.12
N ASP A 280 -6.43 -16.28 -14.71
CA ASP A 280 -5.82 -15.11 -14.06
C ASP A 280 -5.88 -15.26 -12.52
#